data_AF-A0A8X6Y2F3-F1
#
_entry.id   AF-A0A8X6Y2F3-F1
#
_cell.length_a   1.000
_cell.length_b   1.000
_cell.length_c   1.000
_cell.angle_alpha   90.00
_cell.angle_beta   90.00
_cell.angle_gamma   90.00
#
_symmetry.space_group_name_H-M   'P 1'
#
loop_
_entity.id
_entity.type
_entity.pdbx_description
1 polymer ?
#
loop_
_entity_poly.entity_id
_entity_poly.type
_entity_poly.pdbx_seq_one_letter_code
_entity_poly.pdbx_strand_id
1 'polypeptide(L)'
;MSAVLLDLRWQSVAVFSATKSLEDEFRLEADKRNICIAFSFILSMDTRTDTLLRLQFQEISSKGIQVAVVLGSHIDLRKLYEIAVVSNTSIQYWLLAGLDTKDSLLSILFGPEHPVILFRKPVSKVPSIDQSTVEAYEFGIKINRLNLVQSYIEYINGCINNSSKSDVNEIRCQNHLFRTQNPQWSIIEVAVTKLLGDVRKAGYLSNITDINRTMDVNNEQNQTSDEVEIWTFQHAIGKFSKHKELQVGHYIDDRLVWDKKLLNIFHFTGSGWFKIPEFLCHRDCQEMCQNFANISLITDFDSLLNSIYHWRYDNWVTILVTISGIGIVIALIIAAYLITKSCKDDFEEGNQVTNIIVLIAIVVSYCCSVLFMLRNDTSACSRRITVVGLAYVSMLAPILSRCFLIIAAEMEGIHSHVSGFLQSMLSAFIFTVQIAMAAYYWVMSTENKRNRSRCVIHTKMTIAYLSYAMLLSFIWLVISPFCIRSRRNNREGLLLHFGSIASLLIWLVWYLLFFLLHPRWNEFVICLGLIATATANSCCSIPT
;
A
#
# COMPACT_ATOMS: atom_id res chain seq x y z
N MET A 1 -5.03 24.95 1.68
CA MET A 1 -6.00 23.82 1.77
C MET A 1 -5.93 23.06 3.09
N SER A 2 -4.77 22.52 3.49
CA SER A 2 -4.63 21.73 4.73
C SER A 2 -5.04 22.51 5.99
N ALA A 3 -4.72 23.81 6.07
CA ALA A 3 -5.20 24.69 7.15
C ALA A 3 -6.73 24.80 7.22
N VAL A 4 -7.41 24.87 6.07
CA VAL A 4 -8.88 24.90 5.98
C VAL A 4 -9.48 23.58 6.47
N LEU A 5 -8.91 22.44 6.04
CA LEU A 5 -9.35 21.11 6.49
C LEU A 5 -9.22 20.96 8.01
N LEU A 6 -8.12 21.46 8.59
CA LEU A 6 -7.88 21.44 10.03
C LEU A 6 -8.90 22.30 10.79
N ASP A 7 -9.16 23.52 10.33
CA ASP A 7 -10.11 24.44 10.96
C ASP A 7 -11.58 23.97 10.87
N LEU A 8 -11.92 23.20 9.83
CA LEU A 8 -13.22 22.54 9.67
C LEU A 8 -13.30 21.16 10.35
N ARG A 9 -12.20 20.66 10.94
CA ARG A 9 -12.08 19.31 11.52
C ARG A 9 -12.41 18.19 10.53
N TRP A 10 -12.03 18.39 9.27
CA TRP A 10 -12.17 17.38 8.22
C TRP A 10 -10.89 16.57 8.15
N GLN A 11 -10.89 15.43 8.86
CA GLN A 11 -9.71 14.60 9.00
C GLN A 11 -9.63 13.52 7.92
N SER A 12 -10.73 13.08 7.31
CA SER A 12 -10.74 12.05 6.27
C SER A 12 -11.09 12.66 4.92
N VAL A 13 -10.15 12.63 3.96
CA VAL A 13 -10.32 13.25 2.63
C VAL A 13 -9.92 12.29 1.50
N ALA A 14 -10.61 12.41 0.37
CA ALA A 14 -10.18 11.86 -0.92
C ALA A 14 -9.40 12.92 -1.70
N VAL A 15 -8.25 12.58 -2.28
CA VAL A 15 -7.39 13.50 -3.02
C VAL A 15 -7.34 13.09 -4.49
N PHE A 16 -7.66 14.01 -5.38
CA PHE A 16 -7.56 13.84 -6.82
C PHE A 16 -6.54 14.85 -7.35
N SER A 17 -5.44 14.37 -7.92
CA SER A 17 -4.35 15.23 -8.37
C SER A 17 -4.07 15.07 -9.85
N ALA A 18 -3.84 16.15 -10.58
CA ALA A 18 -3.43 16.12 -11.99
C ALA A 18 -1.99 15.58 -12.15
N THR A 19 -1.14 15.76 -11.14
CA THR A 19 0.25 15.27 -11.17
C THR A 19 0.65 14.63 -9.86
N LYS A 20 1.60 13.69 -9.93
CA LYS A 20 2.16 13.06 -8.74
C LYS A 20 2.86 14.05 -7.81
N SER A 21 3.54 15.06 -8.37
CA SER A 21 4.24 16.08 -7.59
C SER A 21 3.30 16.85 -6.66
N LEU A 22 2.14 17.27 -7.17
CA LEU A 22 1.13 17.98 -6.39
C LEU A 22 0.51 17.07 -5.30
N GLU A 23 0.32 15.79 -5.61
CA GLU A 23 -0.17 14.81 -4.62
C GLU A 23 0.83 14.62 -3.48
N ASP A 24 2.12 14.45 -3.80
CA ASP A 24 3.17 14.20 -2.82
C ASP A 24 3.41 15.43 -1.92
N GLU A 25 3.35 16.65 -2.47
CA GLU A 25 3.44 17.90 -1.71
C GLU A 25 2.24 18.05 -0.76
N PHE A 26 1.02 17.82 -1.25
CA PHE A 26 -0.18 17.85 -0.40
C PHE A 26 -0.15 16.76 0.67
N ARG A 27 0.35 15.57 0.35
CA ARG A 27 0.51 14.46 1.30
C ARG A 27 1.44 14.83 2.45
N LEU A 28 2.59 15.44 2.14
CA LEU A 28 3.54 15.90 3.15
C LEU A 28 2.94 16.95 4.09
N GLU A 29 2.14 17.88 3.56
CA GLU A 29 1.43 18.87 4.37
C GLU A 29 0.25 18.29 5.17
N ALA A 30 -0.45 17.31 4.62
CA ALA A 30 -1.50 16.57 5.32
C ALA A 30 -0.94 15.80 6.52
N ASP A 31 0.24 15.17 6.36
CA ASP A 31 0.93 14.42 7.42
C ASP A 31 1.30 15.33 8.59
N LYS A 32 1.89 16.50 8.32
CA LYS A 32 2.25 17.49 9.36
C LYS A 32 1.04 17.91 10.21
N ARG A 33 -0.17 17.87 9.64
CA ARG A 33 -1.40 18.35 10.27
C ARG A 33 -2.34 17.21 10.70
N ASN A 34 -1.88 15.97 10.69
CA ASN A 34 -2.64 14.77 11.05
C ASN A 34 -3.96 14.62 10.25
N ILE A 35 -3.91 14.93 8.95
CA ILE A 35 -5.03 14.73 8.02
C ILE A 35 -4.85 13.37 7.34
N CYS A 36 -5.87 12.52 7.42
CA CYS A 36 -5.94 11.23 6.77
C CYS A 36 -6.31 11.36 5.30
N ILE A 37 -5.40 10.94 4.43
CA ILE A 37 -5.70 10.73 3.01
C ILE A 37 -6.23 9.29 2.88
N ALA A 38 -7.55 9.14 2.97
CA ALA A 38 -8.21 7.84 2.88
C ALA A 38 -8.18 7.28 1.45
N PHE A 39 -8.02 8.17 0.47
CA PHE A 39 -7.96 7.82 -0.93
C PHE A 39 -7.14 8.86 -1.70
N SER A 40 -6.24 8.43 -2.58
CA SER A 40 -5.59 9.30 -3.56
C SER A 40 -5.65 8.73 -4.97
N PHE A 41 -5.83 9.60 -5.96
CA PHE A 41 -5.86 9.23 -7.37
C PHE A 41 -5.21 10.30 -8.25
N ILE A 42 -4.36 9.86 -9.17
CA ILE A 42 -3.74 10.73 -10.16
C ILE A 42 -4.59 10.72 -11.43
N LEU A 43 -5.11 11.88 -11.80
CA LEU A 43 -5.93 12.09 -12.98
C LEU A 43 -5.04 11.98 -14.23
N SER A 44 -5.23 10.91 -14.99
CA SER A 44 -4.64 10.74 -16.33
C SER A 44 -5.70 11.08 -17.37
N MET A 45 -5.31 11.74 -18.46
CA MET A 45 -6.21 12.14 -19.55
C MET A 45 -6.67 10.97 -20.45
N ASP A 46 -6.24 9.74 -20.19
CA ASP A 46 -6.60 8.56 -21.00
C ASP A 46 -8.09 8.16 -20.80
N THR A 47 -8.75 7.67 -21.84
CA THR A 47 -10.17 7.24 -21.78
C THR A 47 -10.38 5.99 -20.93
N ARG A 48 -9.34 5.16 -20.77
CA ARG A 48 -9.34 4.01 -19.83
C ARG A 48 -9.49 4.44 -18.37
N THR A 49 -9.20 5.70 -18.08
CA THR A 49 -9.24 6.24 -16.72
C THR A 49 -10.68 6.43 -16.23
N ASP A 50 -11.67 6.57 -17.12
CA ASP A 50 -13.06 6.83 -16.74
C ASP A 50 -13.72 5.63 -16.06
N THR A 51 -13.49 4.41 -16.57
CA THR A 51 -14.02 3.18 -15.96
C THR A 51 -13.36 2.91 -14.62
N LEU A 52 -12.05 3.15 -14.52
CA LEU A 52 -11.32 3.06 -13.27
C LEU A 52 -11.86 4.07 -12.25
N LEU A 53 -12.01 5.34 -12.64
CA LEU A 53 -12.56 6.39 -11.79
C LEU A 53 -13.95 6.05 -11.25
N ARG A 54 -14.84 5.47 -12.07
CA ARG A 54 -16.16 4.99 -11.59
C ARG A 54 -16.05 3.94 -10.49
N LEU A 55 -15.16 2.95 -10.65
CA LEU A 55 -14.92 1.94 -9.63
C LEU A 55 -14.34 2.57 -8.36
N GLN A 56 -13.44 3.53 -8.50
CA GLN A 56 -12.87 4.27 -7.36
C GLN A 56 -13.94 5.07 -6.62
N PHE A 57 -14.85 5.74 -7.34
CA PHE A 57 -15.96 6.46 -6.73
C PHE A 57 -16.95 5.56 -5.97
N GLN A 58 -17.18 4.33 -6.45
CA GLN A 58 -17.93 3.33 -5.69
C GLN A 58 -17.19 2.91 -4.41
N GLU A 59 -15.86 2.78 -4.46
CA GLU A 59 -15.05 2.49 -3.27
C GLU A 59 -15.11 3.64 -2.25
N ILE A 60 -14.96 4.89 -2.71
CA ILE A 60 -15.10 6.11 -1.89
C ILE A 60 -16.47 6.14 -1.21
N SER A 61 -17.53 5.84 -1.97
CA SER A 61 -18.90 5.76 -1.47
C SER A 61 -19.06 4.68 -0.39
N SER A 62 -18.48 3.50 -0.62
CA SER A 62 -18.49 2.41 0.36
C SER A 62 -17.74 2.72 1.66
N LYS A 63 -16.73 3.59 1.59
CA LYS A 63 -15.96 4.08 2.74
C LYS A 63 -16.60 5.28 3.44
N GLY A 64 -17.70 5.82 2.89
CA GLY A 64 -18.40 6.97 3.46
C GLY A 64 -17.59 8.26 3.44
N ILE A 65 -16.64 8.42 2.52
CA ILE A 65 -15.82 9.63 2.41
C ILE A 65 -16.68 10.74 1.78
N GLN A 66 -16.75 11.89 2.44
CA GLN A 66 -17.64 13.00 2.03
C GLN A 66 -16.89 14.24 1.51
N VAL A 67 -15.57 14.31 1.70
CA VAL A 67 -14.75 15.46 1.32
C VAL A 67 -13.75 15.06 0.24
N ALA A 68 -13.75 15.80 -0.87
CA ALA A 68 -12.80 15.65 -1.96
C ALA A 68 -11.91 16.89 -2.12
N VAL A 69 -10.62 16.68 -2.25
CA VAL A 69 -9.61 17.70 -2.57
C VAL A 69 -9.16 17.45 -4.01
N VAL A 70 -9.33 18.44 -4.88
CA VAL A 70 -8.93 18.36 -6.29
C VAL A 70 -7.79 19.36 -6.54
N LEU A 71 -6.66 18.83 -6.99
CA LEU A 71 -5.44 19.56 -7.31
C LEU A 71 -5.21 19.45 -8.82
N GLY A 72 -5.75 20.36 -9.63
CA GLY A 72 -5.69 20.19 -11.08
C GLY A 72 -6.31 21.32 -11.89
N SER A 73 -6.36 21.12 -13.20
CA SER A 73 -6.91 22.10 -14.13
C SER A 73 -8.45 22.05 -14.17
N HIS A 74 -9.08 23.06 -14.80
CA HIS A 74 -10.53 23.10 -15.02
C HIS A 74 -11.04 21.92 -15.86
N ILE A 75 -10.21 21.37 -16.76
CA ILE A 75 -10.57 20.23 -17.62
C ILE A 75 -10.69 18.97 -16.77
N ASP A 76 -9.73 18.75 -15.87
CA ASP A 76 -9.69 17.60 -14.97
C ASP A 76 -10.90 17.60 -14.05
N LEU A 77 -11.24 18.78 -13.53
CA LEU A 77 -12.36 18.98 -12.64
C LEU A 77 -13.71 18.68 -13.30
N ARG A 78 -13.91 19.15 -14.53
CA ARG A 78 -15.16 18.92 -15.26
C ARG A 78 -15.41 17.42 -15.45
N LYS A 79 -14.40 16.69 -15.93
CA LYS A 79 -14.49 15.24 -16.12
C LYS A 79 -14.75 14.53 -14.80
N LEU A 80 -14.02 14.90 -13.75
CA LEU A 80 -14.16 14.30 -12.42
C LEU A 80 -15.58 14.47 -11.87
N TYR A 81 -16.16 15.67 -12.02
CA TYR A 81 -17.50 15.96 -11.55
C TYR A 81 -18.57 15.23 -12.36
N GLU A 82 -18.47 15.21 -13.70
CA GLU A 82 -19.40 14.45 -14.55
C GLU A 82 -19.43 12.96 -14.17
N ILE A 83 -18.26 12.37 -13.88
CA ILE A 83 -18.16 10.98 -13.43
C ILE A 83 -18.72 10.80 -12.00
N ALA A 84 -18.47 11.75 -11.09
CA ALA A 84 -18.97 11.69 -9.72
C ALA A 84 -20.50 11.72 -9.67
N VAL A 85 -21.14 12.61 -10.44
CA VAL A 85 -22.59 12.70 -10.56
C VAL A 85 -23.18 11.40 -11.11
N VAL A 86 -22.58 10.83 -12.16
CA VAL A 86 -23.04 9.54 -12.74
C VAL A 86 -22.84 8.37 -11.77
N SER A 87 -21.84 8.43 -10.88
CA SER A 87 -21.49 7.35 -9.96
C SER A 87 -22.23 7.40 -8.61
N ASN A 88 -23.11 8.39 -8.40
CA ASN A 88 -23.85 8.61 -7.15
C ASN A 88 -22.92 8.60 -5.90
N THR A 89 -21.88 9.43 -5.95
CA THR A 89 -20.85 9.47 -4.90
C THR A 89 -21.38 10.02 -3.58
N SER A 90 -20.83 9.55 -2.46
CA SER A 90 -21.06 10.15 -1.13
C SER A 90 -20.36 11.50 -0.92
N ILE A 91 -19.60 11.99 -1.90
CA ILE A 91 -18.86 13.25 -1.79
C ILE A 91 -19.85 14.41 -1.81
N GLN A 92 -19.84 15.18 -0.73
CA GLN A 92 -20.68 16.37 -0.57
C GLN A 92 -19.86 17.65 -0.69
N TYR A 93 -18.58 17.63 -0.29
CA TYR A 93 -17.74 18.82 -0.16
C TYR A 93 -16.55 18.76 -1.10
N TRP A 94 -16.34 19.81 -1.90
CA TRP A 94 -15.24 19.89 -2.87
C TRP A 94 -14.31 21.06 -2.54
N LEU A 95 -13.02 20.78 -2.41
CA LEU A 95 -11.96 21.79 -2.29
C LEU A 95 -11.11 21.79 -3.56
N LEU A 96 -10.98 22.93 -4.21
CA LEU A 96 -10.37 23.03 -5.53
C LEU A 96 -9.21 24.03 -5.55
N ALA A 97 -8.05 23.63 -6.06
CA ALA A 97 -6.89 24.50 -6.27
C ALA A 97 -6.39 24.36 -7.71
N GLY A 98 -5.78 25.43 -8.23
CA GLY A 98 -5.18 25.47 -9.58
C GLY A 98 -6.10 26.03 -10.68
N LEU A 99 -7.20 26.70 -10.30
CA LEU A 99 -8.13 27.33 -11.26
C LEU A 99 -7.78 28.81 -11.46
N ASP A 100 -7.09 29.11 -12.55
CA ASP A 100 -6.58 30.45 -12.85
C ASP A 100 -7.64 31.44 -13.39
N THR A 101 -8.82 30.97 -13.79
CA THR A 101 -9.81 31.82 -14.46
C THR A 101 -11.17 31.82 -13.77
N LYS A 102 -11.84 32.98 -13.81
CA LYS A 102 -13.28 33.13 -13.55
C LYS A 102 -14.06 32.42 -14.65
N ASP A 103 -14.00 31.10 -14.67
CA ASP A 103 -14.71 30.33 -15.66
C ASP A 103 -16.19 30.23 -15.26
N SER A 104 -17.03 30.92 -16.02
CA SER A 104 -18.49 30.88 -15.84
C SER A 104 -19.06 29.45 -15.91
N LEU A 105 -18.35 28.51 -16.55
CA LEU A 105 -18.76 27.11 -16.64
C LEU A 105 -18.74 26.38 -15.28
N LEU A 106 -17.84 26.74 -14.37
CA LEU A 106 -17.79 26.14 -13.03
C LEU A 106 -19.08 26.39 -12.26
N SER A 107 -19.66 27.58 -12.44
CA SER A 107 -20.92 27.95 -11.80
C SER A 107 -22.13 27.17 -12.34
N ILE A 108 -22.01 26.54 -13.51
CA ILE A 108 -23.03 25.67 -14.10
C ILE A 108 -22.86 24.23 -13.63
N LEU A 109 -21.60 23.78 -13.49
CA LEU A 109 -21.28 22.44 -13.01
C LEU A 109 -21.70 22.26 -11.55
N PHE A 110 -21.30 23.17 -10.66
CA PHE A 110 -21.54 23.04 -9.23
C PHE A 110 -22.85 23.72 -8.83
N GLY A 111 -23.89 22.90 -8.73
CA GLY A 111 -25.20 23.32 -8.22
C GLY A 111 -25.24 23.47 -6.69
N PRO A 112 -26.38 23.88 -6.13
CA PRO A 112 -26.56 24.08 -4.69
C PRO A 112 -26.34 22.80 -3.85
N GLU A 113 -26.41 21.62 -4.48
CA GLU A 113 -26.23 20.32 -3.83
C GLU A 113 -24.76 19.95 -3.59
N HIS A 114 -23.82 20.65 -4.22
CA HIS A 114 -22.39 20.36 -4.16
C HIS A 114 -21.59 21.62 -3.80
N PRO A 115 -21.50 21.98 -2.52
CA PRO A 115 -20.72 23.13 -2.07
C PRO A 115 -19.24 23.00 -2.44
N VAL A 116 -18.69 24.11 -2.93
CA VAL A 116 -17.30 24.18 -3.41
C VAL A 116 -16.54 25.32 -2.74
N ILE A 117 -15.33 25.01 -2.27
CA ILE A 117 -14.33 25.98 -1.81
C ILE A 117 -13.21 26.04 -2.84
N LEU A 118 -12.96 27.23 -3.38
CA LEU A 118 -11.91 27.48 -4.38
C LEU A 118 -10.76 28.24 -3.74
N PHE A 119 -9.54 27.84 -4.08
CA PHE A 119 -8.31 28.51 -3.70
C PHE A 119 -7.69 29.14 -4.94
N ARG A 120 -7.52 30.46 -4.94
CA ARG A 120 -6.98 31.24 -6.06
C ARG A 120 -5.80 32.07 -5.59
N LYS A 121 -4.75 32.18 -6.41
CA LYS A 121 -3.73 33.20 -6.20
C LYS A 121 -4.34 34.55 -6.61
N PRO A 122 -4.22 35.62 -5.81
CA PRO A 122 -4.71 36.93 -6.21
C PRO A 122 -4.01 37.32 -7.50
N VAL A 123 -4.80 37.74 -8.48
CA VAL A 123 -4.25 38.35 -9.69
C VAL A 123 -3.67 39.68 -9.23
N SER A 124 -2.34 39.74 -9.10
CA SER A 124 -1.65 41.01 -8.86
C SER A 124 -2.17 41.99 -9.90
N LYS A 125 -2.70 43.14 -9.44
CA LYS A 125 -3.29 44.16 -10.31
C LYS A 125 -2.42 44.28 -11.53
N VAL A 126 -2.98 43.96 -12.71
CA VAL A 126 -2.29 44.14 -13.99
C VAL A 126 -1.70 45.55 -13.92
N PRO A 127 -0.37 45.71 -13.96
CA PRO A 127 0.24 47.03 -13.87
C PRO A 127 -0.46 47.88 -14.92
N SER A 128 -0.93 49.06 -14.51
CA SER A 128 -1.68 49.98 -15.36
C SER A 128 -1.00 50.03 -16.71
N ILE A 129 -1.64 49.43 -17.70
CA ILE A 129 -1.11 49.36 -19.05
C ILE A 129 -1.00 50.83 -19.47
N ASP A 130 0.24 51.30 -19.62
CA ASP A 130 0.50 52.67 -20.02
C ASP A 130 -0.26 52.96 -21.32
N GLN A 131 -0.78 54.16 -21.49
CA GLN A 131 -1.69 54.50 -22.59
C GLN A 131 -1.09 54.16 -23.99
N SER A 132 0.23 54.13 -24.09
CA SER A 132 0.99 53.73 -25.29
C SER A 132 0.81 52.27 -25.71
N THR A 133 0.56 51.34 -24.77
CA THR A 133 0.34 49.92 -25.09
C THR A 133 -1.09 49.66 -25.54
N VAL A 134 -2.04 50.51 -25.13
CA VAL A 134 -3.42 50.51 -25.65
C VAL A 134 -3.44 50.99 -27.10
N GLU A 135 -2.66 52.01 -27.44
CA GLU A 135 -2.50 52.45 -28.84
C GLU A 135 -1.84 51.38 -29.72
N ALA A 136 -0.87 50.61 -29.20
CA ALA A 136 -0.30 49.48 -29.93
C ALA A 136 -1.30 48.33 -30.16
N TYR A 137 -2.20 48.09 -29.21
CA TYR A 137 -3.31 47.12 -29.34
C TYR A 137 -4.39 47.60 -30.31
N GLU A 138 -4.77 48.89 -30.28
CA GLU A 138 -5.68 49.48 -31.27
C GLU A 138 -5.07 49.54 -32.69
N PHE A 139 -3.75 49.72 -32.80
CA PHE A 139 -3.04 49.63 -34.07
C PHE A 139 -3.05 48.20 -34.64
N GLY A 140 -2.97 47.19 -33.77
CA GLY A 140 -3.13 45.77 -34.13
C GLY A 140 -4.55 45.43 -34.61
N ILE A 141 -5.58 46.04 -34.04
CA ILE A 141 -7.00 45.85 -34.44
C ILE A 141 -7.30 46.49 -35.81
N LYS A 142 -6.57 47.55 -36.22
CA LYS A 142 -6.71 48.17 -37.54
C LYS A 142 -6.07 47.39 -38.69
N ILE A 143 -5.21 46.40 -38.42
CA ILE A 143 -4.70 45.49 -39.45
C ILE A 143 -5.65 44.30 -39.56
N ASN A 144 -6.61 44.43 -40.46
CA ASN A 144 -7.58 43.40 -40.82
C ASN A 144 -6.86 42.15 -41.39
N ARG A 145 -6.45 41.20 -40.53
CA ARG A 145 -6.00 39.86 -40.94
C ARG A 145 -6.28 38.80 -39.87
N LEU A 146 -7.55 38.40 -39.76
CA LEU A 146 -7.92 37.06 -39.30
C LEU A 146 -7.18 35.98 -40.11
N ASN A 147 -6.90 36.21 -41.39
CA ASN A 147 -6.23 35.24 -42.24
C ASN A 147 -4.74 35.00 -41.92
N LEU A 148 -4.00 35.95 -41.33
CA LEU A 148 -2.57 35.73 -41.11
C LEU A 148 -2.29 34.92 -39.84
N VAL A 149 -3.04 35.21 -38.78
CA VAL A 149 -2.96 34.46 -37.51
C VAL A 149 -3.56 33.07 -37.69
N GLN A 150 -4.66 32.95 -38.44
CA GLN A 150 -5.24 31.66 -38.80
C GLN A 150 -4.26 30.80 -39.64
N SER A 151 -3.62 31.38 -40.67
CA SER A 151 -2.63 30.64 -41.47
C SER A 151 -1.37 30.30 -40.67
N TYR A 152 -0.97 31.10 -39.69
CA TYR A 152 0.16 30.78 -38.80
C TYR A 152 -0.19 29.64 -37.83
N ILE A 153 -1.41 29.63 -37.29
CA ILE A 153 -1.90 28.55 -36.42
C ILE A 153 -2.08 27.25 -37.21
N GLU A 154 -2.63 27.30 -38.43
CA GLU A 154 -2.74 26.12 -39.31
C GLU A 154 -1.37 25.56 -39.70
N TYR A 155 -0.39 26.43 -39.94
CA TYR A 155 0.99 26.03 -40.23
C TYR A 155 1.67 25.35 -39.03
N ILE A 156 1.54 25.93 -37.82
CA ILE A 156 2.08 25.34 -36.58
C ILE A 156 1.44 23.97 -36.30
N ASN A 157 0.11 23.87 -36.43
CA ASN A 157 -0.60 22.61 -36.22
C ASN A 157 -0.23 21.54 -37.26
N GLY A 158 0.07 21.94 -38.50
CA GLY A 158 0.60 21.05 -39.55
C GLY A 158 2.01 20.54 -39.25
N CYS A 159 2.86 21.35 -38.60
CA CYS A 159 4.19 20.91 -38.17
C CYS A 159 4.13 19.97 -36.95
N ILE A 160 3.27 20.26 -35.98
CA ILE A 160 3.13 19.46 -34.75
C ILE A 160 2.61 18.05 -35.08
N ASN A 161 1.58 17.94 -35.93
CA ASN A 161 0.94 16.65 -36.22
C ASN A 161 1.77 15.68 -37.07
N ASN A 162 2.81 16.17 -37.77
CA ASN A 162 3.69 15.33 -38.60
C ASN A 162 5.03 14.97 -37.95
N SER A 163 5.30 15.43 -36.73
CA SER A 163 6.58 15.21 -36.04
C SER A 163 6.55 13.98 -35.11
N SER A 164 6.19 12.80 -35.63
CA SER A 164 6.44 11.56 -34.89
C SER A 164 7.88 11.08 -35.14
N LYS A 165 8.75 11.27 -34.14
CA LYS A 165 10.11 10.70 -34.00
C LYS A 165 11.22 11.28 -34.89
N SER A 166 11.81 12.38 -34.46
CA SER A 166 13.20 12.41 -33.97
C SER A 166 13.63 13.85 -33.67
N ASP A 167 14.21 14.06 -32.50
CA ASP A 167 14.86 15.32 -32.15
C ASP A 167 15.99 15.60 -33.16
N VAL A 168 16.16 16.88 -33.53
CA VAL A 168 17.27 17.53 -34.28
C VAL A 168 16.85 18.28 -35.57
N ASN A 169 15.65 18.13 -36.12
CA ASN A 169 15.26 18.87 -37.35
C ASN A 169 14.24 20.02 -37.17
N GLU A 170 13.79 20.30 -35.96
CA GLU A 170 12.75 21.32 -35.68
C GLU A 170 13.19 22.75 -36.04
N ILE A 171 14.49 23.06 -35.92
CA ILE A 171 15.04 24.40 -36.20
C ILE A 171 15.15 24.69 -37.71
N ARG A 172 15.16 23.67 -38.58
CA ARG A 172 15.31 23.86 -40.04
C ARG A 172 14.00 24.14 -40.78
N CYS A 173 12.85 23.74 -40.25
CA CYS A 173 11.55 24.05 -40.86
C CYS A 173 11.16 25.53 -40.70
N GLN A 174 11.63 26.21 -39.65
CA GLN A 174 11.16 27.56 -39.32
C GLN A 174 11.71 28.68 -40.23
N ASN A 175 12.86 28.51 -40.88
CA ASN A 175 13.59 29.68 -41.38
C ASN A 175 13.61 29.90 -42.91
N HIS A 176 13.41 28.88 -43.75
CA HIS A 176 13.80 29.02 -45.17
C HIS A 176 12.66 29.12 -46.18
N LEU A 177 11.46 28.59 -45.90
CA LEU A 177 10.35 28.60 -46.87
C LEU A 177 9.36 29.76 -46.66
N PHE A 178 9.22 30.26 -45.43
CA PHE A 178 8.28 31.35 -45.12
C PHE A 178 8.85 32.74 -45.47
N ARG A 179 10.18 32.90 -45.36
CA ARG A 179 10.90 34.16 -45.68
C ARG A 179 10.87 34.51 -47.17
N THR A 180 10.75 33.54 -48.06
CA THR A 180 10.77 33.78 -49.51
C THR A 180 9.42 34.20 -50.09
N GLN A 181 8.30 33.98 -49.38
CA GLN A 181 6.95 34.28 -49.89
C GLN A 181 6.33 35.56 -49.35
N ASN A 182 6.92 36.23 -48.33
CA ASN A 182 6.34 37.45 -47.75
C ASN A 182 7.38 38.56 -47.57
N PRO A 183 7.48 39.53 -48.50
CA PRO A 183 8.45 40.63 -48.41
C PRO A 183 8.18 41.62 -47.27
N GLN A 184 7.03 41.54 -46.59
CA GLN A 184 6.71 42.36 -45.41
C GLN A 184 7.22 41.77 -44.09
N TRP A 185 7.86 40.60 -44.12
CA TRP A 185 8.32 39.93 -42.90
C TRP A 185 9.41 40.70 -42.16
N SER A 186 10.23 41.49 -42.85
CA SER A 186 11.25 42.34 -42.22
C SER A 186 10.66 43.40 -41.28
N ILE A 187 9.46 43.91 -41.57
CA ILE A 187 8.78 44.92 -40.75
C ILE A 187 8.19 44.26 -39.49
N ILE A 188 7.64 43.05 -39.64
CA ILE A 188 7.11 42.26 -38.52
C ILE A 188 8.25 41.75 -37.63
N GLU A 189 9.38 41.34 -38.20
CA GLU A 189 10.56 40.90 -37.46
C GLU A 189 11.13 42.04 -36.60
N VAL A 190 11.20 43.26 -37.11
CA VAL A 190 11.63 44.44 -36.33
C VAL A 190 10.63 44.79 -35.22
N ALA A 191 9.32 44.69 -35.48
CA ALA A 191 8.31 44.94 -34.46
C ALA A 191 8.34 43.87 -33.35
N VAL A 192 8.45 42.60 -33.71
CA VAL A 192 8.50 41.46 -32.79
C VAL A 192 9.81 41.44 -32.00
N THR A 193 10.95 41.74 -32.62
CA THR A 193 12.25 41.82 -31.91
C THR A 193 12.32 43.01 -30.98
N LYS A 194 11.70 44.16 -31.32
CA LYS A 194 11.58 45.30 -30.40
C LYS A 194 10.68 44.95 -29.21
N LEU A 195 9.54 44.31 -29.46
CA LEU A 195 8.62 43.87 -28.41
C LEU A 195 9.25 42.81 -27.49
N LEU A 196 9.97 41.85 -28.04
CA LEU A 196 10.76 40.87 -27.28
C LEU A 196 11.92 41.51 -26.51
N GLY A 197 12.56 42.53 -27.08
CA GLY A 197 13.61 43.32 -26.42
C GLY A 197 13.08 44.08 -25.20
N ASP A 198 11.89 44.66 -25.32
CA ASP A 198 11.24 45.40 -24.23
C ASP A 198 10.72 44.44 -23.14
N VAL A 199 10.21 43.26 -23.51
CA VAL A 199 9.83 42.18 -22.57
C VAL A 199 11.06 41.60 -21.85
N ARG A 200 12.20 41.48 -22.54
CA ARG A 200 13.47 41.02 -21.95
C ARG A 200 14.08 42.04 -21.01
N LYS A 201 14.00 43.34 -21.32
CA LYS A 201 14.40 44.44 -20.42
C LYS A 201 13.50 44.56 -19.19
N ALA A 202 12.23 44.18 -19.31
CA ALA A 202 11.29 44.13 -18.19
C ALA A 202 11.45 42.87 -17.31
N GLY A 203 12.42 41.98 -17.61
CA GLY A 203 12.80 40.86 -16.76
C GLY A 203 11.95 39.58 -16.91
N TYR A 204 11.09 39.49 -17.92
CA TYR A 204 10.09 38.42 -18.03
C TYR A 204 10.50 37.19 -18.87
N LEU A 205 11.69 37.20 -19.49
CA LEU A 205 12.22 36.05 -20.22
C LEU A 205 13.63 35.73 -19.71
N SER A 206 13.73 34.82 -18.75
CA SER A 206 15.00 34.16 -18.41
C SER A 206 15.40 33.25 -19.58
N ASN A 207 16.67 33.33 -19.95
CA ASN A 207 17.27 32.67 -21.11
C ASN A 207 16.99 31.15 -21.10
N ILE A 208 16.20 30.65 -22.05
CA ILE A 208 16.04 29.21 -22.31
C ILE A 208 17.23 28.80 -23.17
N THR A 209 18.35 28.54 -22.52
CA THR A 209 19.36 27.54 -22.89
C THR A 209 20.41 27.56 -21.79
N ASP A 210 20.52 26.44 -21.08
CA ASP A 210 21.45 26.13 -20.00
C ASP A 210 21.16 26.80 -18.65
N ILE A 211 20.68 26.02 -17.68
CA ILE A 211 21.28 25.91 -16.33
C ILE A 211 20.76 24.63 -15.68
N ASN A 212 21.71 23.70 -15.53
CA ASN A 212 21.67 22.58 -14.61
C ASN A 212 22.46 23.05 -13.37
N ARG A 213 21.81 23.06 -12.20
CA ARG A 213 22.36 23.31 -10.85
C ARG A 213 22.93 24.71 -10.54
N THR A 214 22.65 25.11 -9.29
CA THR A 214 23.07 26.29 -8.52
C THR A 214 22.61 27.64 -9.06
N MET A 215 21.40 28.05 -8.68
CA MET A 215 21.10 29.47 -8.51
C MET A 215 21.22 29.83 -7.03
N ASP A 216 22.12 30.79 -6.79
CA ASP A 216 22.36 31.44 -5.52
C ASP A 216 21.12 32.17 -5.01
N VAL A 217 20.83 31.89 -3.74
CA VAL A 217 20.04 32.68 -2.81
C VAL A 217 20.75 34.03 -2.67
N ASN A 218 20.25 35.12 -3.25
CA ASN A 218 20.59 36.50 -2.80
C ASN A 218 19.76 37.65 -3.43
N ASN A 219 18.55 37.41 -3.94
CA ASN A 219 17.66 38.52 -4.36
C ASN A 219 16.20 38.30 -3.91
N GLU A 220 16.01 38.22 -2.59
CA GLU A 220 14.71 38.02 -1.90
C GLU A 220 13.96 39.32 -1.56
N GLN A 221 14.28 40.47 -2.16
CA GLN A 221 13.67 41.74 -1.72
C GLN A 221 12.31 42.12 -2.35
N ASN A 222 11.76 41.29 -3.25
CA ASN A 222 10.40 41.48 -3.77
C ASN A 222 9.63 40.15 -3.84
N GLN A 223 9.78 39.30 -2.82
CA GLN A 223 8.90 38.15 -2.66
C GLN A 223 7.53 38.69 -2.23
N THR A 224 6.65 38.90 -3.20
CA THR A 224 5.25 39.23 -2.96
C THR A 224 4.71 38.15 -2.03
N SER A 225 4.33 38.56 -0.81
CA SER A 225 3.65 37.72 0.18
C SER A 225 2.73 36.71 -0.52
N ASP A 226 2.90 35.42 -0.25
CA ASP A 226 2.11 34.33 -0.83
C ASP A 226 0.69 34.34 -0.26
N GLU A 227 -0.05 35.39 -0.60
CA GLU A 227 -1.48 35.51 -0.32
C GLU A 227 -2.24 34.55 -1.23
N VAL A 228 -3.19 33.81 -0.66
CA VAL A 228 -4.13 32.95 -1.40
C VAL A 228 -5.54 33.35 -1.01
N GLU A 229 -6.36 33.71 -1.98
CA GLU A 229 -7.77 34.05 -1.75
C GLU A 229 -8.62 32.77 -1.71
N ILE A 230 -9.58 32.74 -0.80
CA ILE A 230 -10.53 31.64 -0.63
C ILE A 230 -11.91 32.13 -1.06
N TRP A 231 -12.45 31.44 -2.05
CA TRP A 231 -13.73 31.76 -2.68
C TRP A 231 -14.70 30.60 -2.54
N THR A 232 -15.98 30.90 -2.68
CA THR A 232 -17.02 29.87 -2.65
C THR A 232 -18.19 30.24 -3.56
N PHE A 233 -18.88 29.24 -4.11
CA PHE A 233 -20.04 29.44 -4.97
C PHE A 233 -21.33 29.43 -4.14
N GLN A 234 -22.06 30.54 -4.14
CA GLN A 234 -23.36 30.62 -3.48
C GLN A 234 -24.48 30.70 -4.49
N HIS A 235 -25.54 29.94 -4.22
CA HIS A 235 -26.82 30.18 -4.86
C HIS A 235 -27.40 31.47 -4.27
N ALA A 236 -27.57 32.49 -5.10
CA ALA A 236 -28.27 33.69 -4.68
C ALA A 236 -29.75 33.32 -4.43
N ILE A 237 -30.33 33.83 -3.35
CA ILE A 237 -31.71 33.53 -2.99
C ILE A 237 -32.62 34.43 -3.84
N GLY A 238 -33.15 33.90 -4.95
CA GLY A 238 -34.09 34.61 -5.83
C GLY A 238 -34.48 33.78 -7.07
N LYS A 239 -35.71 33.95 -7.58
CA LYS A 239 -36.30 33.11 -8.66
C LYS A 239 -35.53 33.05 -9.99
N PHE A 240 -34.49 33.87 -10.20
CA PHE A 240 -33.68 33.90 -11.43
C PHE A 240 -32.21 34.30 -11.21
N SER A 241 -31.69 34.14 -10.00
CA SER A 241 -30.37 34.69 -9.68
C SER A 241 -29.23 33.75 -10.07
N LYS A 242 -28.32 34.28 -10.90
CA LYS A 242 -27.05 33.62 -11.26
C LYS A 242 -26.25 33.30 -9.98
N HIS A 243 -25.54 32.18 -10.00
CA HIS A 243 -24.57 31.83 -8.96
C HIS A 243 -23.56 32.97 -8.80
N LYS A 244 -23.33 33.41 -7.56
CA LYS A 244 -22.37 34.47 -7.25
C LYS A 244 -21.18 33.88 -6.53
N GLU A 245 -19.99 34.13 -7.07
CA GLU A 245 -18.74 33.87 -6.36
C GLU A 245 -18.64 34.86 -5.18
N LEU A 246 -18.45 34.32 -3.98
CA LEU A 246 -18.24 35.11 -2.77
C LEU A 246 -16.86 34.81 -2.21
N GLN A 247 -16.06 35.84 -1.98
CA GLN A 247 -14.79 35.71 -1.26
C GLN A 247 -15.11 35.52 0.22
N VAL A 248 -14.59 34.43 0.80
CA VAL A 248 -14.84 34.07 2.21
C VAL A 248 -13.62 34.31 3.08
N GLY A 249 -12.43 34.44 2.50
CA GLY A 249 -11.22 34.76 3.25
C GLY A 249 -9.95 34.77 2.41
N HIS A 250 -8.83 34.81 3.11
CA HIS A 250 -7.48 34.76 2.57
C HIS A 250 -6.55 33.94 3.49
N TYR A 251 -5.50 33.41 2.91
CA TYR A 251 -4.40 32.75 3.59
C TYR A 251 -3.14 33.57 3.36
N ILE A 252 -2.56 34.12 4.42
CA ILE A 252 -1.39 35.02 4.36
C ILE A 252 -0.45 34.64 5.49
N ASP A 253 0.85 34.52 5.21
CA ASP A 253 1.89 34.24 6.21
C ASP A 253 1.56 33.06 7.14
N ASP A 254 1.16 31.93 6.53
CA ASP A 254 0.77 30.69 7.23
C ASP A 254 -0.45 30.83 8.17
N ARG A 255 -1.19 31.94 8.06
CA ARG A 255 -2.40 32.23 8.85
C ARG A 255 -3.64 32.24 7.97
N LEU A 256 -4.62 31.42 8.35
CA LEU A 256 -5.95 31.38 7.75
C LEU A 256 -6.83 32.46 8.38
N VAL A 257 -7.24 33.45 7.58
CA VAL A 257 -8.17 34.51 7.98
C VAL A 257 -9.39 34.44 7.08
N TRP A 258 -10.50 33.93 7.62
CA TRP A 258 -11.74 33.78 6.85
C TRP A 258 -12.97 33.90 7.74
N ASP A 259 -14.10 34.31 7.15
CA ASP A 259 -15.36 34.45 7.85
C ASP A 259 -16.24 33.22 7.61
N LYS A 260 -16.36 32.38 8.65
CA LYS A 260 -17.21 31.18 8.64
C LYS A 260 -18.69 31.50 8.42
N LYS A 261 -19.14 32.72 8.74
CA LYS A 261 -20.54 33.13 8.52
C LYS A 261 -20.85 33.32 7.03
N LEU A 262 -19.82 33.63 6.24
CA LEU A 262 -19.95 33.75 4.79
C LEU A 262 -19.95 32.38 4.10
N LEU A 263 -19.63 31.27 4.78
CA LEU A 263 -19.74 29.89 4.26
C LEU A 263 -21.18 29.34 4.32
N ASN A 264 -22.17 30.19 4.05
CA ASN A 264 -23.62 29.94 4.16
C ASN A 264 -24.16 28.86 3.17
N ILE A 265 -23.29 28.07 2.56
CA ILE A 265 -23.59 27.09 1.50
C ILE A 265 -23.82 25.68 2.08
N PHE A 266 -23.54 25.48 3.36
CA PHE A 266 -23.77 24.18 4.02
C PHE A 266 -25.20 24.00 4.57
N HIS A 267 -26.13 24.90 4.23
CA HIS A 267 -27.54 24.81 4.61
C HIS A 267 -28.34 24.00 3.59
N PHE A 268 -28.28 22.66 3.67
CA PHE A 268 -29.10 21.79 2.80
C PHE A 268 -30.61 21.87 3.13
N THR A 269 -30.98 22.37 4.32
CA THR A 269 -32.38 22.46 4.78
C THR A 269 -32.63 23.76 5.57
N GLY A 270 -33.26 24.74 4.92
CA GLY A 270 -33.98 25.89 5.52
C GLY A 270 -33.54 26.46 6.88
N SER A 271 -32.98 27.67 6.87
CA SER A 271 -32.91 28.64 7.99
C SER A 271 -32.66 28.08 9.40
N GLY A 272 -31.40 27.80 9.71
CA GLY A 272 -30.90 27.53 11.06
C GLY A 272 -29.42 27.16 11.02
N TRP A 273 -28.61 27.63 11.98
CA TRP A 273 -27.16 27.36 12.08
C TRP A 273 -26.89 25.86 12.28
N PHE A 274 -26.89 25.07 11.20
CA PHE A 274 -26.43 23.70 11.27
C PHE A 274 -24.91 23.69 11.34
N LYS A 275 -24.40 23.01 12.36
CA LYS A 275 -22.98 22.78 12.58
C LYS A 275 -22.41 22.05 11.35
N ILE A 276 -21.40 22.63 10.70
CA ILE A 276 -20.63 21.95 9.65
C ILE A 276 -20.26 20.56 10.18
N PRO A 277 -20.59 19.46 9.45
CA PRO A 277 -20.33 18.13 9.95
C PRO A 277 -18.83 17.93 10.17
N GLU A 278 -18.48 17.38 11.33
CA GLU A 278 -17.12 17.01 11.64
C GLU A 278 -16.85 15.62 11.04
N PHE A 279 -16.02 15.55 10.01
CA PHE A 279 -15.54 14.29 9.45
C PHE A 279 -14.33 13.81 10.23
N LEU A 280 -14.61 13.37 11.45
CA LEU A 280 -13.60 12.79 12.32
C LEU A 280 -13.25 11.39 11.84
N CYS A 281 -11.96 11.11 11.87
CA CYS A 281 -11.46 9.78 11.68
C CYS A 281 -11.86 8.92 12.89
N HIS A 282 -12.72 7.92 12.70
CA HIS A 282 -13.02 6.97 13.78
C HIS A 282 -11.72 6.24 14.18
N ARG A 283 -11.56 5.83 15.45
CA ARG A 283 -10.28 5.41 16.08
C ARG A 283 -9.46 4.34 15.34
N ASP A 284 -10.01 3.71 14.29
CA ASP A 284 -9.36 2.74 13.42
C ASP A 284 -8.77 3.35 12.12
N CYS A 285 -8.44 4.64 12.10
CA CYS A 285 -7.95 5.29 10.89
C CYS A 285 -6.56 4.84 10.42
N GLN A 286 -5.78 4.17 11.27
CA GLN A 286 -4.48 3.64 10.89
C GLN A 286 -4.56 2.60 9.75
N GLU A 287 -5.71 1.92 9.58
CA GLU A 287 -5.93 0.95 8.50
C GLU A 287 -6.48 1.57 7.20
N MET A 288 -7.04 2.78 7.26
CA MET A 288 -7.69 3.43 6.10
C MET A 288 -6.84 4.51 5.44
N CYS A 289 -5.93 5.15 6.19
CA CYS A 289 -5.14 6.26 5.68
C CYS A 289 -3.89 5.77 4.93
N GLN A 290 -3.80 6.08 3.63
CA GLN A 290 -2.68 5.64 2.79
C GLN A 290 -1.37 6.34 3.15
N ASN A 291 -1.43 7.59 3.63
CA ASN A 291 -0.26 8.38 3.98
C ASN A 291 0.48 7.84 5.21
N PHE A 292 -0.23 7.31 6.20
CA PHE A 292 0.39 6.69 7.38
C PHE A 292 0.95 5.28 7.15
N ALA A 293 0.68 4.65 6.00
CA ALA A 293 1.14 3.29 5.69
C ALA A 293 2.62 3.21 5.25
N ASN A 294 3.20 4.31 4.75
CA ASN A 294 4.53 4.32 4.12
C ASN A 294 5.72 4.54 5.09
N ILE A 295 5.47 4.87 6.36
CA ILE A 295 6.51 5.06 7.40
C ILE A 295 6.88 3.71 8.05
N SER A 296 6.86 2.62 7.28
CA SER A 296 6.96 1.24 7.79
C SER A 296 8.30 0.53 7.53
N LEU A 297 9.26 1.19 6.88
CA LEU A 297 10.52 0.54 6.43
C LEU A 297 11.67 0.59 7.44
N ILE A 298 11.63 1.50 8.43
CA ILE A 298 12.67 1.63 9.48
C ILE A 298 12.21 1.03 10.82
N THR A 299 10.93 0.67 10.94
CA THR A 299 10.28 0.27 12.20
C THR A 299 10.17 -1.24 12.40
N ASP A 300 10.69 -2.10 11.51
CA ASP A 300 10.40 -3.55 11.52
C ASP A 300 11.06 -4.35 12.66
N PHE A 301 12.04 -3.77 13.37
CA PHE A 301 12.66 -4.37 14.57
C PHE A 301 12.03 -3.84 15.87
N ASP A 302 11.75 -2.53 15.96
CA ASP A 302 11.03 -1.93 17.08
C ASP A 302 9.54 -2.31 17.11
N SER A 303 8.95 -2.62 15.95
CA SER A 303 7.60 -3.19 15.86
C SER A 303 7.53 -4.61 16.40
N LEU A 304 8.61 -5.39 16.32
CA LEU A 304 8.68 -6.73 16.90
C LEU A 304 8.61 -6.63 18.43
N LEU A 305 9.34 -5.68 19.03
CA LEU A 305 9.31 -5.41 20.47
C LEU A 305 8.01 -4.75 20.93
N ASN A 306 7.42 -3.83 20.15
CA ASN A 306 6.16 -3.17 20.48
C ASN A 306 4.92 -4.04 20.19
N SER A 307 4.99 -4.98 19.24
CA SER A 307 3.93 -5.97 18.96
C SER A 307 3.82 -7.03 20.07
N ILE A 308 4.91 -7.30 20.81
CA ILE A 308 4.86 -8.09 22.06
C ILE A 308 3.91 -7.46 23.09
N TYR A 309 3.66 -6.15 23.04
CA TYR A 309 2.78 -5.46 23.99
C TYR A 309 1.29 -5.45 23.60
N HIS A 310 0.91 -5.82 22.37
CA HIS A 310 -0.49 -5.85 21.94
C HIS A 310 -0.99 -7.28 21.71
N TRP A 311 -1.41 -7.94 22.79
CA TRP A 311 -1.93 -9.30 22.78
C TRP A 311 -3.33 -9.39 22.15
N ARG A 312 -3.61 -10.48 21.45
CA ARG A 312 -4.95 -10.83 20.98
C ARG A 312 -5.70 -11.58 22.07
N TYR A 313 -6.81 -11.01 22.56
CA TYR A 313 -7.59 -11.55 23.69
C TYR A 313 -8.74 -12.48 23.28
N ASP A 314 -8.61 -13.24 22.20
CA ASP A 314 -9.64 -14.21 21.85
C ASP A 314 -9.61 -15.41 22.82
N ASN A 315 -10.78 -15.96 23.18
CA ASN A 315 -10.87 -17.09 24.12
C ASN A 315 -10.07 -18.32 23.65
N TRP A 316 -10.11 -18.61 22.35
CA TRP A 316 -9.39 -19.75 21.77
C TRP A 316 -7.86 -19.57 21.84
N VAL A 317 -7.37 -18.33 21.74
CA VAL A 317 -5.95 -17.98 21.86
C VAL A 317 -5.47 -18.35 23.26
N THR A 318 -6.21 -17.93 24.28
CA THR A 318 -5.87 -18.20 25.69
C THR A 318 -5.78 -19.70 25.96
N ILE A 319 -6.75 -20.49 25.48
CA ILE A 319 -6.76 -21.95 25.64
C ILE A 319 -5.51 -22.56 24.98
N LEU A 320 -5.22 -22.22 23.72
CA LEU A 320 -4.07 -22.79 23.01
C LEU A 320 -2.73 -22.38 23.63
N VAL A 321 -2.61 -21.15 24.14
CA VAL A 321 -1.40 -20.69 24.86
C VAL A 321 -1.17 -21.52 26.12
N THR A 322 -2.21 -21.76 26.92
CA THR A 322 -2.07 -22.57 28.14
C THR A 322 -1.65 -24.00 27.83
N ILE A 323 -2.25 -24.63 26.81
CA ILE A 323 -1.88 -25.98 26.37
C ILE A 323 -0.43 -26.01 25.87
N SER A 324 -0.03 -25.03 25.05
CA SER A 324 1.33 -24.92 24.55
C SER A 324 2.34 -24.70 25.68
N GLY A 325 2.02 -23.86 26.68
CA GLY A 325 2.87 -23.61 27.83
C GLY A 325 3.10 -24.87 28.67
N ILE A 326 2.04 -25.62 28.95
CA ILE A 326 2.14 -26.91 29.66
C ILE A 326 2.97 -27.90 28.84
N GLY A 327 2.73 -27.98 27.52
CA GLY A 327 3.48 -28.84 26.60
C GLY A 327 4.98 -28.54 26.59
N ILE A 328 5.37 -27.27 26.59
CA ILE A 328 6.78 -26.83 26.67
C ILE A 328 7.43 -27.32 27.96
N VAL A 329 6.76 -27.09 29.10
CA VAL A 329 7.31 -27.49 30.42
C VAL A 329 7.51 -29.01 30.48
N ILE A 330 6.53 -29.79 30.03
CA ILE A 330 6.64 -31.26 30.00
C ILE A 330 7.77 -31.71 29.07
N ALA A 331 7.85 -31.16 27.86
CA ALA A 331 8.88 -31.53 26.89
C ALA A 331 10.30 -31.18 27.39
N LEU A 332 10.47 -30.04 28.06
CA LEU A 332 11.74 -29.64 28.66
C LEU A 332 12.15 -30.54 29.82
N ILE A 333 11.21 -30.96 30.68
CA ILE A 333 11.48 -31.91 31.77
C ILE A 333 11.96 -33.25 31.19
N ILE A 334 11.29 -33.76 30.15
CA ILE A 334 11.68 -35.01 29.49
C ILE A 334 13.05 -34.85 28.82
N ALA A 335 13.30 -33.75 28.12
CA ALA A 335 14.59 -33.49 27.49
C ALA A 335 15.72 -33.41 28.52
N ALA A 336 15.52 -32.69 29.63
CA ALA A 336 16.48 -32.62 30.71
C ALA A 336 16.76 -34.00 31.32
N TYR A 337 15.73 -34.80 31.55
CA TYR A 337 15.88 -36.19 32.01
C TYR A 337 16.73 -37.02 31.05
N LEU A 338 16.42 -36.99 29.74
CA LEU A 338 17.20 -37.73 28.73
C LEU A 338 18.64 -37.25 28.63
N ILE A 339 18.89 -35.95 28.73
CA ILE A 339 20.26 -35.40 28.76
C ILE A 339 21.01 -35.91 29.99
N THR A 340 20.41 -35.84 31.19
CA THR A 340 21.05 -36.34 32.41
C THR A 340 21.31 -37.84 32.39
N LYS A 341 20.42 -38.63 31.76
CA LYS A 341 20.62 -40.07 31.55
C LYS A 341 21.76 -40.31 30.57
N SER A 342 21.83 -39.53 29.49
CA SER A 342 22.90 -39.62 28.48
C SER A 342 24.28 -39.27 29.05
N CYS A 343 24.36 -38.34 30.01
CA CYS A 343 25.62 -37.99 30.67
C CYS A 343 26.10 -39.00 31.73
N LYS A 344 25.25 -39.94 32.17
CA LYS A 344 25.60 -40.91 33.21
C LYS A 344 26.20 -42.22 32.68
N ASP A 345 26.52 -42.26 31.38
CA ASP A 345 27.10 -43.42 30.68
C ASP A 345 26.27 -44.72 30.74
N ASP A 346 25.01 -44.66 31.21
CA ASP A 346 24.00 -45.73 31.05
C ASP A 346 23.50 -45.71 29.58
N PHE A 347 24.42 -45.90 28.64
CA PHE A 347 24.15 -45.98 27.22
C PHE A 347 23.50 -47.32 26.89
N GLU A 348 22.18 -47.39 27.00
CA GLU A 348 21.41 -48.31 26.17
C GLU A 348 21.73 -48.00 24.70
N GLU A 349 22.08 -49.02 23.90
CA GLU A 349 22.67 -48.99 22.54
C GLU A 349 21.87 -48.22 21.45
N GLY A 350 20.89 -47.39 21.82
CA GLY A 350 20.07 -46.58 20.92
C GLY A 350 20.63 -45.18 20.65
N ASN A 351 20.26 -44.61 19.50
CA ASN A 351 20.58 -43.23 19.14
C ASN A 351 19.72 -42.23 19.97
N GLN A 352 20.11 -42.01 21.23
CA GLN A 352 19.47 -41.08 22.18
C GLN A 352 19.48 -39.62 21.67
N VAL A 353 20.52 -39.23 20.92
CA VAL A 353 20.69 -37.87 20.37
C VAL A 353 19.50 -37.49 19.48
N THR A 354 18.99 -38.43 18.69
CA THR A 354 17.83 -38.16 17.83
C THR A 354 16.58 -37.82 18.63
N ASN A 355 16.35 -38.51 19.76
CA ASN A 355 15.17 -38.25 20.60
C ASN A 355 15.26 -36.86 21.25
N ILE A 356 16.46 -36.42 21.63
CA ILE A 356 16.70 -35.06 22.12
C ILE A 356 16.42 -34.04 21.02
N ILE A 357 16.87 -34.27 19.79
CA ILE A 357 16.59 -33.38 18.64
C ILE A 357 15.08 -33.29 18.37
N VAL A 358 14.36 -34.42 18.42
CA VAL A 358 12.89 -34.45 18.26
C VAL A 358 12.20 -33.65 19.37
N LEU A 359 12.61 -33.80 20.63
CA LEU A 359 12.05 -33.03 21.75
C LEU A 359 12.30 -31.52 21.61
N ILE A 360 13.50 -31.12 21.16
CA ILE A 360 13.79 -29.71 20.87
C ILE A 360 12.86 -29.20 19.75
N ALA A 361 12.66 -29.99 18.68
CA ALA A 361 11.74 -29.63 17.60
C ALA A 361 10.28 -29.51 18.08
N ILE A 362 9.85 -30.35 19.03
CA ILE A 362 8.54 -30.26 19.67
C ILE A 362 8.41 -28.96 20.48
N VAL A 363 9.44 -28.60 21.27
CA VAL A 363 9.46 -27.33 22.02
C VAL A 363 9.37 -26.15 21.07
N VAL A 364 10.16 -26.16 19.99
CA VAL A 364 10.10 -25.13 18.94
C VAL A 364 8.69 -25.05 18.35
N SER A 365 8.05 -26.17 18.06
CA SER A 365 6.69 -26.20 17.50
C SER A 365 5.64 -25.59 18.44
N TYR A 366 5.74 -25.84 19.75
CA TYR A 366 4.91 -25.15 20.74
C TYR A 366 5.20 -23.65 20.78
N CYS A 367 6.47 -23.23 20.81
CA CYS A 367 6.83 -21.81 20.74
C CYS A 367 6.32 -21.13 19.47
N CYS A 368 6.36 -21.82 18.33
CA CYS A 368 5.81 -21.32 17.06
C CYS A 368 4.30 -21.07 17.12
N SER A 369 3.56 -21.85 17.90
CA SER A 369 2.12 -21.63 18.10
C SER A 369 1.83 -20.30 18.81
N VAL A 370 2.74 -19.84 19.67
CA VAL A 370 2.61 -18.54 20.37
C VAL A 370 2.70 -17.36 19.39
N LEU A 371 3.42 -17.51 18.26
CA LEU A 371 3.53 -16.44 17.25
C LEU A 371 2.19 -16.14 16.54
N PHE A 372 1.23 -17.06 16.57
CA PHE A 372 -0.12 -16.82 16.07
C PHE A 372 -0.98 -15.97 17.00
N MET A 373 -0.53 -15.77 18.23
CA MET A 373 -1.24 -15.04 19.29
C MET A 373 -0.91 -13.54 19.30
N LEU A 374 0.14 -13.16 18.59
CA LEU A 374 0.52 -11.76 18.39
C LEU A 374 -0.49 -11.06 17.44
N ARG A 375 -0.61 -9.74 17.52
CA ARG A 375 -1.55 -8.99 16.66
C ARG A 375 -1.14 -9.03 15.18
N ASN A 376 -2.12 -8.90 14.29
CA ASN A 376 -1.98 -9.07 12.85
C ASN A 376 -1.30 -7.86 12.19
N ASP A 377 0.03 -7.84 12.16
CA ASP A 377 0.74 -7.00 11.19
C ASP A 377 0.75 -7.68 9.81
N THR A 378 0.66 -6.87 8.74
CA THR A 378 0.64 -7.36 7.35
C THR A 378 1.88 -8.19 7.00
N SER A 379 3.02 -7.89 7.62
CA SER A 379 4.26 -8.67 7.49
C SER A 379 4.25 -9.95 8.33
N ALA A 380 3.53 -10.00 9.45
CA ALA A 380 3.45 -11.15 10.34
C ALA A 380 2.70 -12.35 9.73
N CYS A 381 1.73 -12.09 8.85
CA CYS A 381 0.89 -13.09 8.18
C CYS A 381 1.70 -14.20 7.47
N SER A 382 2.62 -13.79 6.59
CA SER A 382 3.48 -14.71 5.84
C SER A 382 4.52 -15.39 6.75
N ARG A 383 4.99 -14.68 7.79
CA ARG A 383 5.94 -15.22 8.77
C ARG A 383 5.33 -16.40 9.52
N ARG A 384 4.07 -16.26 9.93
CA ARG A 384 3.36 -17.32 10.66
C ARG A 384 3.27 -18.62 9.87
N ILE A 385 2.87 -18.55 8.60
CA ILE A 385 2.72 -19.75 7.77
C ILE A 385 4.08 -20.40 7.48
N THR A 386 5.10 -19.60 7.16
CA THR A 386 6.46 -20.11 6.93
C THR A 386 7.02 -20.81 8.17
N VAL A 387 6.79 -20.23 9.34
CA VAL A 387 7.19 -20.84 10.61
C VAL A 387 6.46 -22.16 10.87
N VAL A 388 5.17 -22.29 10.53
CA VAL A 388 4.43 -23.57 10.67
C VAL A 388 5.03 -24.68 9.81
N GLY A 389 5.35 -24.39 8.55
CA GLY A 389 5.97 -25.40 7.69
C GLY A 389 7.32 -25.86 8.22
N LEU A 390 8.14 -24.92 8.70
CA LEU A 390 9.42 -25.22 9.35
C LEU A 390 9.24 -26.05 10.63
N ALA A 391 8.25 -25.73 11.46
CA ALA A 391 7.96 -26.47 12.68
C ALA A 391 7.59 -27.93 12.38
N TYR A 392 6.67 -28.17 11.43
CA TYR A 392 6.31 -29.54 11.03
C TYR A 392 7.51 -30.34 10.54
N VAL A 393 8.31 -29.77 9.64
CA VAL A 393 9.45 -30.49 9.07
C VAL A 393 10.57 -30.68 10.10
N SER A 394 10.75 -29.75 11.05
CA SER A 394 11.71 -29.93 12.14
C SER A 394 11.40 -31.15 13.01
N MET A 395 10.12 -31.50 13.18
CA MET A 395 9.70 -32.73 13.88
C MET A 395 9.85 -33.96 12.99
N LEU A 396 9.39 -33.89 11.73
CA LEU A 396 9.35 -35.04 10.83
C LEU A 396 10.74 -35.46 10.33
N ALA A 397 11.65 -34.53 10.08
CA ALA A 397 12.98 -34.82 9.54
C ALA A 397 13.80 -35.78 10.43
N PRO A 398 13.99 -35.56 11.74
CA PRO A 398 14.71 -36.48 12.60
C PRO A 398 13.99 -37.84 12.75
N ILE A 399 12.65 -37.84 12.86
CA ILE A 399 11.86 -39.09 12.96
C ILE A 399 12.04 -39.94 11.69
N LEU A 400 11.87 -39.33 10.52
CA LEU A 400 11.96 -40.03 9.25
C LEU A 400 13.39 -40.52 8.98
N SER A 401 14.39 -39.71 9.32
CA SER A 401 15.79 -40.13 9.22
C SER A 401 16.09 -41.36 10.07
N ARG A 402 15.48 -41.46 11.28
CA ARG A 402 15.60 -42.64 12.15
C ARG A 402 14.92 -43.86 11.54
N CYS A 403 13.72 -43.71 10.96
CA CYS A 403 13.02 -44.81 10.29
C CYS A 403 13.84 -45.38 9.13
N PHE A 404 14.40 -44.52 8.27
CA PHE A 404 15.27 -44.97 7.17
C PHE A 404 16.51 -45.70 7.68
N LEU A 405 17.12 -45.20 8.76
CA LEU A 405 18.29 -45.80 9.36
C LEU A 405 18.01 -47.20 9.92
N ILE A 406 16.87 -47.36 10.62
CA ILE A 406 16.43 -48.66 11.16
C ILE A 406 16.26 -49.66 10.02
N ILE A 407 15.60 -49.26 8.94
CA ILE A 407 15.38 -50.15 7.77
C ILE A 407 16.69 -50.48 7.06
N ALA A 408 17.59 -49.51 6.90
CA ALA A 408 18.90 -49.74 6.29
C ALA A 408 19.75 -50.72 7.11
N ALA A 409 19.63 -50.71 8.44
CA ALA A 409 20.31 -51.64 9.32
C ALA A 409 19.80 -53.09 9.20
N GLU A 410 18.56 -53.29 8.73
CA GLU A 410 17.99 -54.63 8.52
C GLU A 410 18.38 -55.26 7.19
N MET A 411 18.74 -54.46 6.18
CA MET A 411 19.18 -54.98 4.91
C MET A 411 20.62 -55.50 5.08
N GLU A 412 20.76 -56.80 5.34
CA GLU A 412 21.93 -57.60 5.78
C GLU A 412 23.25 -57.47 4.96
N GLY A 413 23.42 -56.47 4.09
CA GLY A 413 24.60 -56.30 3.23
C GLY A 413 25.69 -55.35 3.73
N ILE A 414 25.42 -54.49 4.72
CA ILE A 414 26.40 -53.49 5.20
C ILE A 414 26.58 -53.63 6.71
N HIS A 415 27.49 -54.53 7.11
CA HIS A 415 27.91 -54.74 8.50
C HIS A 415 28.76 -53.58 9.08
N SER A 416 28.81 -52.43 8.41
CA SER A 416 29.60 -51.29 8.85
C SER A 416 28.70 -50.32 9.61
N HIS A 417 28.92 -50.23 10.92
CA HIS A 417 28.44 -49.18 11.84
C HIS A 417 27.47 -48.17 11.20
N VAL A 418 26.19 -48.35 11.53
CA VAL A 418 25.11 -47.40 11.25
C VAL A 418 25.56 -46.02 11.76
N SER A 419 26.00 -45.16 10.85
CA SER A 419 26.66 -43.91 11.22
C SER A 419 25.61 -42.85 11.54
N GLY A 420 25.63 -42.33 12.77
CA GLY A 420 24.79 -41.19 13.17
C GLY A 420 24.98 -39.98 12.25
N PHE A 421 26.15 -39.83 11.63
CA PHE A 421 26.42 -38.79 10.64
C PHE A 421 25.47 -38.87 9.43
N LEU A 422 25.21 -40.08 8.89
CA LEU A 422 24.32 -40.25 7.75
C LEU A 422 22.88 -39.86 8.12
N GLN A 423 22.45 -40.22 9.32
CA GLN A 423 21.15 -39.84 9.83
C GLN A 423 21.01 -38.30 9.96
N SER A 424 22.02 -37.64 10.53
CA SER A 424 22.05 -36.17 10.64
C SER A 424 22.07 -35.50 9.27
N MET A 425 22.83 -36.02 8.30
CA MET A 425 22.85 -35.52 6.92
C MET A 425 21.48 -35.64 6.24
N LEU A 426 20.81 -36.79 6.39
CA LEU A 426 19.47 -37.00 5.83
C LEU A 426 18.42 -36.07 6.48
N SER A 427 18.47 -35.92 7.80
CA SER A 427 17.60 -34.99 8.54
C SER A 427 17.83 -33.54 8.09
N ALA A 428 19.10 -33.11 7.98
CA ALA A 428 19.47 -31.77 7.51
C ALA A 428 19.03 -31.53 6.06
N PHE A 429 19.14 -32.53 5.18
CA PHE A 429 18.66 -32.44 3.80
C PHE A 429 17.15 -32.19 3.74
N ILE A 430 16.36 -33.01 4.44
CA ILE A 430 14.89 -32.87 4.52
C ILE A 430 14.50 -31.48 5.04
N PHE A 431 15.18 -30.99 6.08
CA PHE A 431 14.93 -29.67 6.65
C PHE A 431 15.31 -28.52 5.69
N THR A 432 16.45 -28.65 5.00
CA THR A 432 16.94 -27.63 4.04
C THR A 432 15.99 -27.43 2.87
N VAL A 433 15.37 -28.51 2.36
CA VAL A 433 14.33 -28.41 1.32
C VAL A 433 13.16 -27.55 1.80
N GLN A 434 12.73 -27.69 3.05
CA GLN A 434 11.66 -26.86 3.61
C GLN A 434 12.08 -25.40 3.79
N ILE A 435 13.34 -25.13 4.16
CA ILE A 435 13.88 -23.76 4.22
C ILE A 435 13.82 -23.10 2.84
N ALA A 436 14.24 -23.81 1.79
CA ALA A 436 14.20 -23.30 0.42
C ALA A 436 12.75 -22.97 0.00
N MET A 437 11.80 -23.85 0.30
CA MET A 437 10.37 -23.61 0.05
C MET A 437 9.81 -22.44 0.88
N ALA A 438 10.26 -22.27 2.12
CA ALA A 438 9.87 -21.16 2.99
C ALA A 438 10.39 -19.82 2.44
N ALA A 439 11.65 -19.78 1.98
CA ALA A 439 12.23 -18.62 1.33
C ALA A 439 11.49 -18.26 0.03
N TYR A 440 11.16 -19.26 -0.80
CA TYR A 440 10.37 -19.05 -2.00
C TYR A 440 8.97 -18.49 -1.70
N TYR A 441 8.26 -19.08 -0.74
CA TYR A 441 6.95 -18.60 -0.29
C TYR A 441 7.04 -17.16 0.24
N TRP A 442 8.08 -16.86 1.01
CA TRP A 442 8.33 -15.53 1.56
C TRP A 442 8.45 -14.47 0.47
N VAL A 443 9.28 -14.72 -0.55
CA VAL A 443 9.49 -13.82 -1.70
C VAL A 443 8.17 -13.60 -2.45
N MET A 444 7.48 -14.67 -2.83
CA MET A 444 6.20 -14.60 -3.56
C MET A 444 5.11 -13.88 -2.75
N SER A 445 5.08 -14.07 -1.43
CA SER A 445 4.13 -13.39 -0.55
C SER A 445 4.38 -11.88 -0.43
N THR A 446 5.62 -11.44 -0.63
CA THR A 446 6.03 -10.04 -0.50
C THR A 446 5.58 -9.22 -1.71
N GLU A 447 5.65 -9.79 -2.91
CA GLU A 447 5.16 -9.13 -4.13
C GLU A 447 3.65 -8.88 -4.09
N ASN A 448 2.87 -9.83 -3.57
CA ASN A 448 1.41 -9.69 -3.45
C ASN A 448 0.95 -8.66 -2.40
N LYS A 449 1.80 -8.34 -1.40
CA LYS A 449 1.48 -7.33 -0.36
C LYS A 449 1.39 -5.91 -0.92
N ARG A 450 2.09 -5.62 -2.03
CA ARG A 450 2.13 -4.27 -2.62
C ARG A 450 0.75 -3.78 -3.10
N ASN A 451 -0.21 -4.69 -3.27
CA ASN A 451 -1.54 -4.40 -3.79
C ASN A 451 -2.69 -4.54 -2.77
N ARG A 452 -2.44 -4.90 -1.50
CA ARG A 452 -3.53 -5.14 -0.52
C ARG A 452 -3.20 -4.70 0.90
N SER A 453 -4.17 -4.02 1.54
CA SER A 453 -4.08 -3.50 2.91
C SER A 453 -4.41 -4.51 4.02
N ARG A 454 -4.85 -5.74 3.70
CA ARG A 454 -5.21 -6.75 4.71
C ARG A 454 -4.43 -8.06 4.53
N CYS A 455 -3.97 -8.62 5.64
CA CYS A 455 -3.46 -10.00 5.72
C CYS A 455 -4.59 -10.97 5.42
N VAL A 456 -4.52 -11.63 4.26
CA VAL A 456 -5.43 -12.72 3.88
C VAL A 456 -4.60 -13.96 3.63
N ILE A 457 -4.80 -14.97 4.48
CA ILE A 457 -4.19 -16.29 4.29
C ILE A 457 -4.83 -16.93 3.06
N HIS A 458 -4.07 -16.98 1.97
CA HIS A 458 -4.52 -17.63 0.74
C HIS A 458 -4.53 -19.15 0.91
N THR A 459 -5.72 -19.74 0.96
CA THR A 459 -5.94 -21.19 1.13
C THR A 459 -5.09 -22.03 0.18
N LYS A 460 -5.11 -21.72 -1.13
CA LYS A 460 -4.37 -22.48 -2.15
C LYS A 460 -2.86 -22.43 -1.97
N MET A 461 -2.29 -21.23 -1.76
CA MET A 461 -0.85 -21.08 -1.56
C MET A 461 -0.39 -21.71 -0.24
N THR A 462 -1.19 -21.62 0.81
CA THR A 462 -0.89 -22.21 2.12
C THR A 462 -0.83 -23.73 2.04
N ILE A 463 -1.80 -24.35 1.36
CA ILE A 463 -1.82 -25.81 1.16
C ILE A 463 -0.68 -26.24 0.24
N ALA A 464 -0.43 -25.50 -0.85
CA ALA A 464 0.71 -25.80 -1.72
C ALA A 464 2.04 -25.77 -0.94
N TYR A 465 2.22 -24.81 -0.05
CA TYR A 465 3.40 -24.72 0.82
C TYR A 465 3.48 -25.88 1.83
N LEU A 466 2.36 -26.28 2.44
CA LEU A 466 2.30 -27.39 3.42
C LEU A 466 2.29 -28.78 2.77
N SER A 467 2.12 -28.88 1.45
CA SER A 467 2.08 -30.15 0.72
C SER A 467 3.33 -31.00 0.90
N TYR A 468 4.51 -30.37 1.04
CA TYR A 468 5.75 -31.10 1.31
C TYR A 468 5.73 -31.77 2.68
N ALA A 469 5.27 -31.08 3.74
CA ALA A 469 5.10 -31.68 5.06
C ALA A 469 4.05 -32.80 5.06
N MET A 470 2.98 -32.66 4.26
CA MET A 470 1.99 -33.73 4.06
C MET A 470 2.63 -34.96 3.39
N LEU A 471 3.42 -34.75 2.33
CA LEU A 471 4.15 -35.81 1.65
C LEU A 471 5.09 -36.55 2.62
N LEU A 472 5.88 -35.82 3.42
CA LEU A 472 6.77 -36.41 4.42
C LEU A 472 6.01 -37.24 5.46
N SER A 473 4.85 -36.74 5.92
CA SER A 473 3.99 -37.47 6.86
C SER A 473 3.44 -38.76 6.25
N PHE A 474 3.06 -38.73 4.96
CA PHE A 474 2.63 -39.91 4.23
C PHE A 474 3.77 -40.91 4.02
N ILE A 475 4.96 -40.44 3.66
CA ILE A 475 6.16 -41.30 3.55
C ILE A 475 6.45 -41.94 4.91
N TRP A 476 6.36 -41.20 6.01
CA TRP A 476 6.53 -41.74 7.35
C TRP A 476 5.53 -42.87 7.64
N LEU A 477 4.25 -42.67 7.31
CA LEU A 477 3.22 -43.70 7.45
C LEU A 477 3.57 -44.98 6.67
N VAL A 478 4.02 -44.85 5.41
CA VAL A 478 4.36 -46.00 4.55
C VAL A 478 5.59 -46.75 5.07
N ILE A 479 6.57 -46.03 5.60
CA ILE A 479 7.85 -46.58 6.07
C ILE A 479 7.73 -47.19 7.47
N SER A 480 6.89 -46.64 8.33
CA SER A 480 6.76 -47.04 9.72
C SER A 480 6.43 -48.53 9.99
N PRO A 481 5.63 -49.27 9.18
CA PRO A 481 5.33 -50.68 9.43
C PRO A 481 6.57 -51.56 9.28
N PHE A 482 7.50 -51.18 8.40
CA PHE A 482 8.76 -51.89 8.24
C PHE A 482 9.64 -51.76 9.49
N CYS A 483 9.54 -50.65 10.21
CA CYS A 483 10.25 -50.45 11.47
C CYS A 483 9.75 -51.39 12.59
N ILE A 484 8.51 -51.88 12.53
CA ILE A 484 7.95 -52.83 13.53
C ILE A 484 8.61 -54.20 13.42
N ARG A 485 9.00 -54.60 12.21
CA ARG A 485 9.57 -55.93 11.96
C ARG A 485 10.95 -56.10 12.62
N SER A 486 11.57 -54.99 13.02
CA SER A 486 12.91 -55.01 13.57
C SER A 486 13.01 -55.56 14.98
N ARG A 487 13.55 -56.78 15.08
CA ARG A 487 13.78 -57.50 16.34
C ARG A 487 14.76 -56.81 17.27
N ARG A 488 15.63 -55.93 16.74
CA ARG A 488 16.68 -55.26 17.51
C ARG A 488 16.19 -54.01 18.24
N ASN A 489 14.95 -53.57 18.00
CA ASN A 489 14.45 -52.31 18.51
C ASN A 489 13.34 -52.54 19.56
N ASN A 490 13.66 -52.30 20.83
CA ASN A 490 12.83 -52.49 22.04
C ASN A 490 11.46 -51.78 21.95
N ARG A 491 10.49 -52.34 21.21
CA ARG A 491 9.13 -51.78 20.98
C ARG A 491 9.08 -50.36 20.40
N GLU A 492 10.20 -49.68 20.21
CA GLU A 492 10.23 -48.32 19.66
C GLU A 492 9.66 -48.27 18.23
N GLY A 493 9.90 -49.29 17.41
CA GLY A 493 9.31 -49.39 16.07
C GLY A 493 7.78 -49.39 16.08
N LEU A 494 7.19 -49.98 17.13
CA LEU A 494 5.74 -49.97 17.35
C LEU A 494 5.24 -48.57 17.73
N LEU A 495 5.96 -47.88 18.63
CA LEU A 495 5.63 -46.50 19.03
C LEU A 495 5.73 -45.52 17.85
N LEU A 496 6.77 -45.66 17.01
CA LEU A 496 6.93 -44.86 15.78
C LEU A 496 5.76 -45.10 14.80
N HIS A 497 5.30 -46.34 14.66
CA HIS A 497 4.16 -46.65 13.81
C HIS A 497 2.86 -46.03 14.35
N PHE A 498 2.55 -46.20 15.63
CA PHE A 498 1.38 -45.56 16.24
C PHE A 498 1.45 -44.04 16.15
N GLY A 499 2.63 -43.44 16.34
CA GLY A 499 2.85 -42.01 16.17
C GLY A 499 2.56 -41.54 14.74
N SER A 500 2.93 -42.34 13.73
CA SER A 500 2.64 -42.02 12.33
C SER A 500 1.13 -42.05 12.03
N ILE A 501 0.40 -43.05 12.57
CA ILE A 501 -1.05 -43.17 12.41
C ILE A 501 -1.75 -42.00 13.11
N ALA A 502 -1.38 -41.72 14.37
CA ALA A 502 -1.95 -40.62 15.14
C ALA A 502 -1.71 -39.26 14.46
N SER A 503 -0.48 -39.03 13.97
CA SER A 503 -0.14 -37.83 13.21
C SER A 503 -0.97 -37.70 11.93
N LEU A 504 -1.13 -38.78 11.16
CA LEU A 504 -1.94 -38.76 9.95
C LEU A 504 -3.41 -38.43 10.24
N LEU A 505 -4.00 -39.04 11.29
CA LEU A 505 -5.37 -38.76 11.70
C LEU A 505 -5.54 -37.28 12.09
N ILE A 506 -4.60 -36.72 12.85
CA ILE A 506 -4.60 -35.29 13.18
C ILE A 506 -4.52 -34.45 11.91
N TRP A 507 -3.63 -34.81 10.96
CA TRP A 507 -3.49 -34.15 9.67
C TRP A 507 -4.79 -34.15 8.86
N LEU A 508 -5.47 -35.30 8.78
CA LEU A 508 -6.75 -35.42 8.09
C LEU A 508 -7.83 -34.57 8.76
N VAL A 509 -7.93 -34.61 10.09
CA VAL A 509 -8.94 -33.83 10.83
C VAL A 509 -8.72 -32.34 10.65
N TRP A 510 -7.50 -31.83 10.85
CA TRP A 510 -7.27 -30.39 10.72
C TRP A 510 -7.38 -29.93 9.26
N TYR A 511 -6.95 -30.75 8.29
CA TYR A 511 -7.12 -30.46 6.87
C TYR A 511 -8.60 -30.36 6.48
N LEU A 512 -9.44 -31.29 6.95
CA LEU A 512 -10.89 -31.22 6.74
C LEU A 512 -11.49 -29.98 7.39
N LEU A 513 -11.13 -29.68 8.64
CA LEU A 513 -11.60 -28.47 9.34
C LEU A 513 -11.20 -27.19 8.62
N PHE A 514 -10.02 -27.15 8.00
CA PHE A 514 -9.50 -25.99 7.27
C PHE A 514 -10.34 -25.65 6.03
N PHE A 515 -10.96 -26.65 5.39
CA PHE A 515 -11.86 -26.43 4.25
C PHE A 515 -13.33 -26.26 4.66
N LEU A 516 -13.77 -26.93 5.72
CA LEU A 516 -15.15 -26.92 6.17
C LEU A 516 -15.51 -25.65 6.95
N LEU A 517 -14.57 -25.12 7.74
CA LEU A 517 -14.81 -23.93 8.55
C LEU A 517 -14.66 -22.64 7.73
N HIS A 518 -15.38 -21.60 8.16
CA HIS A 518 -15.27 -20.28 7.55
C HIS A 518 -13.82 -19.77 7.64
N PRO A 519 -13.28 -19.08 6.60
CA PRO A 519 -11.87 -18.65 6.54
C PRO A 519 -11.35 -17.85 7.76
N ARG A 520 -12.25 -17.27 8.55
CA ARG A 520 -11.96 -16.61 9.82
C ARG A 520 -11.33 -17.54 10.86
N TRP A 521 -11.60 -18.85 10.78
CA TRP A 521 -11.10 -19.86 11.71
C TRP A 521 -9.82 -20.56 11.24
N ASN A 522 -9.28 -20.20 10.07
CA ASN A 522 -8.12 -20.87 9.48
C ASN A 522 -6.88 -20.82 10.38
N GLU A 523 -6.63 -19.69 11.03
CA GLU A 523 -5.51 -19.53 11.98
C GLU A 523 -5.66 -20.48 13.18
N PHE A 524 -6.87 -20.57 13.74
CA PHE A 524 -7.18 -21.48 14.84
C PHE A 524 -6.94 -22.93 14.45
N VAL A 525 -7.43 -23.35 13.29
CA VAL A 525 -7.29 -24.73 12.80
C VAL A 525 -5.82 -25.09 12.58
N ILE A 526 -5.03 -24.19 11.98
CA ILE A 526 -3.59 -24.40 11.76
C ILE A 526 -2.84 -24.55 13.10
N CYS A 527 -3.12 -23.67 14.08
CA CYS A 527 -2.51 -23.73 15.40
C CYS A 527 -2.89 -25.01 16.15
N LEU A 528 -4.18 -25.38 16.09
CA LEU A 528 -4.68 -26.60 16.72
C LEU A 528 -4.01 -27.84 16.12
N GLY A 529 -3.86 -27.90 14.79
CA GLY A 529 -3.14 -28.97 14.12
C GLY A 529 -1.67 -29.06 14.54
N LEU A 530 -0.98 -27.93 14.67
CA LEU A 530 0.41 -27.88 15.11
C LEU A 530 0.58 -28.36 16.56
N ILE A 531 -0.28 -27.89 17.47
CA ILE A 531 -0.26 -28.30 18.88
C ILE A 531 -0.62 -29.78 19.00
N ALA A 532 -1.66 -30.24 18.32
CA ALA A 532 -2.09 -31.64 18.35
C ALA A 532 -0.98 -32.59 17.83
N THR A 533 -0.33 -32.26 16.71
CA THR A 533 0.77 -33.08 16.19
C THR A 533 1.98 -33.08 17.12
N ALA A 534 2.34 -31.94 17.73
CA ALA A 534 3.39 -31.86 18.74
C ALA A 534 3.08 -32.74 19.97
N THR A 535 1.84 -32.72 20.47
CA THR A 535 1.42 -33.59 21.59
C THR A 535 1.49 -35.08 21.25
N ALA A 536 0.99 -35.49 20.08
CA ALA A 536 1.02 -36.88 19.64
C ALA A 536 2.45 -37.40 19.49
N ASN A 537 3.32 -36.61 18.85
CA ASN A 537 4.72 -36.98 18.66
C ASN A 537 5.49 -37.00 19.99
N SER A 538 5.19 -36.08 20.91
CA SER A 538 5.77 -36.09 22.26
C SER A 538 5.43 -37.36 23.02
N CYS A 539 4.16 -37.80 22.98
CA CYS A 539 3.75 -39.04 23.64
C CYS A 539 4.43 -40.28 23.05
N CYS A 540 4.59 -40.34 21.73
CA CYS A 540 5.21 -41.49 21.06
C CYS A 540 6.74 -41.50 21.10
N SER A 541 7.38 -40.36 21.40
CA SER A 541 8.85 -40.24 21.44
C SER A 541 9.45 -40.54 22.82
N ILE A 542 8.64 -40.73 23.85
CA ILE A 542 9.12 -41.09 25.20
C ILE A 542 9.48 -42.58 25.17
N PRO A 543 10.76 -42.96 25.33
CA PRO A 543 11.12 -44.35 25.51
C PRO A 543 10.52 -44.85 26.83
N THR A 544 9.61 -45.83 26.74
CA THR A 544 9.01 -46.51 27.89
C THR A 544 9.95 -47.53 28.51
#